data_AF-A0A2E0L795-F1
#
_entry.id   AF-A0A2E0L795-F1
#
_cell.length_a   1.000
_cell.length_b   1.000
_cell.length_c   1.000
_cell.angle_alpha   90.00
_cell.angle_beta   90.00
_cell.angle_gamma   90.00
#
_symmetry.space_group_name_H-M   'P 1'
#
loop_
_entity.id
_entity.type
_entity.pdbx_description
1 polymer ?
#
loop_
_entity_poly.entity_id
_entity_poly.type
_entity_poly.pdbx_seq_one_letter_code
_entity_poly.pdbx_strand_id
1 'polypeptide(L)'
;MIGAWFLRLAVLVSVLWLLPMLVIRAQPYDDAAVRTLLQPPEACPSPCFMGIRPGSMTVWDALDVLHMHRWVGAMEDYEFENFQNPDGTVTLVVNWDWSGTQPTLIDPARQGGVWVLDDRIVSIDVETELRLGDVKLSLGWPDREQIYTTRNVQGTFYTHYAWYEQPQILMIVANRCPVTQLDHSRVLLHWAEKAPEMPDMHNPRQACV
;
A
#
# COMPACT_ATOMS: atom_id res chain seq x y z
N MET A 1 -0.51 2.20 -60.86
CA MET A 1 -1.38 3.14 -60.10
C MET A 1 -2.09 2.48 -58.91
N ILE A 2 -2.55 1.23 -59.02
CA ILE A 2 -3.25 0.50 -57.94
C ILE A 2 -2.43 0.38 -56.64
N GLY A 3 -1.13 0.09 -56.72
CA GLY A 3 -0.28 -0.07 -55.53
C GLY A 3 -0.16 1.19 -54.65
N ALA A 4 -0.20 2.38 -55.25
CA ALA A 4 -0.13 3.64 -54.51
C ALA A 4 -1.40 3.90 -53.66
N TRP A 5 -2.55 3.37 -54.10
CA TRP A 5 -3.81 3.52 -53.37
C TRP A 5 -3.85 2.60 -52.14
N PHE A 6 -3.43 1.34 -52.28
CA PHE A 6 -3.33 0.41 -51.16
C PHE A 6 -2.35 0.87 -50.09
N LEU A 7 -1.20 1.44 -50.49
CA LEU A 7 -0.24 2.01 -49.55
C LEU A 7 -0.87 3.16 -48.73
N ARG A 8 -1.60 4.08 -49.38
CA ARG A 8 -2.26 5.20 -48.69
C ARG A 8 -3.34 4.72 -47.72
N LEU A 9 -4.13 3.72 -48.11
CA LEU A 9 -5.16 3.12 -47.26
C LEU A 9 -4.52 2.45 -46.04
N ALA A 10 -3.45 1.68 -46.24
CA ALA A 10 -2.73 1.02 -45.16
C ALA A 10 -2.18 2.03 -44.14
N VAL A 11 -1.54 3.10 -44.61
CA VAL A 11 -1.02 4.18 -43.74
C VAL A 11 -2.16 4.84 -42.96
N LEU A 12 -3.27 5.18 -43.60
CA LEU A 12 -4.40 5.84 -42.95
C LEU A 12 -5.02 4.96 -41.86
N VAL A 13 -5.19 3.66 -42.13
CA VAL A 13 -5.68 2.70 -41.14
C VAL A 13 -4.69 2.53 -39.99
N SER A 14 -3.38 2.42 -40.26
CA SER A 14 -2.36 2.33 -39.20
C SER A 14 -2.36 3.57 -38.31
N VAL A 15 -2.45 4.78 -38.89
CA VAL A 15 -2.55 6.03 -38.12
C VAL A 15 -3.83 6.07 -37.28
N LEU A 16 -4.97 5.63 -37.83
CA LEU A 16 -6.24 5.59 -37.12
C LEU A 16 -6.18 4.70 -35.86
N TRP A 17 -5.43 3.59 -35.90
CA TRP A 17 -5.27 2.70 -34.74
C TRP A 17 -4.16 3.14 -33.77
N LEU A 18 -3.07 3.72 -34.28
CA LEU A 18 -1.97 4.17 -33.43
C LEU A 18 -2.32 5.44 -32.65
N LEU A 19 -3.11 6.33 -33.24
CA LEU A 19 -3.47 7.60 -32.61
C LEU A 19 -4.17 7.44 -31.24
N PRO A 20 -5.21 6.61 -31.06
CA PRO A 20 -5.81 6.41 -29.73
C PRO A 20 -4.84 5.74 -28.74
N MET A 21 -4.00 4.80 -29.18
CA MET A 21 -3.00 4.18 -28.30
C MET A 21 -1.97 5.20 -27.80
N LEU A 22 -1.52 6.10 -28.68
CA LEU A 22 -0.61 7.19 -28.32
C LEU A 22 -1.29 8.19 -27.40
N VAL A 23 -2.56 8.54 -27.63
CA VAL A 23 -3.31 9.43 -26.75
C VAL A 23 -3.48 8.83 -25.35
N ILE A 24 -3.85 7.55 -25.25
CA ILE A 24 -3.99 6.86 -23.95
C ILE A 24 -2.65 6.82 -23.21
N ARG A 25 -1.55 6.51 -23.92
CA ARG A 25 -0.20 6.50 -23.31
C ARG A 25 0.35 7.88 -22.98
N ALA A 26 -0.12 8.91 -23.68
CA ALA A 26 0.27 10.30 -23.45
C ALA A 26 -0.53 10.96 -22.31
N GLN A 27 -1.66 10.38 -21.90
CA GLN A 27 -2.36 10.84 -20.70
C GLN A 27 -1.57 10.37 -19.47
N PRO A 28 -0.95 11.30 -18.70
CA PRO A 28 -0.35 10.91 -17.44
C PRO A 28 -1.45 10.32 -16.57
N TYR A 29 -1.15 9.20 -15.92
CA TYR A 29 -2.02 8.62 -14.92
C TYR A 29 -2.15 9.63 -13.77
N ASP A 30 -3.19 10.47 -13.82
CA ASP A 30 -3.36 11.57 -12.89
C ASP A 30 -4.08 11.11 -11.63
N ASP A 31 -3.33 10.36 -10.85
CA ASP A 31 -3.77 9.89 -9.54
C ASP A 31 -3.15 10.79 -8.47
N ALA A 32 -3.47 12.08 -8.52
CA ALA A 32 -3.02 13.05 -7.51
C ALA A 32 -3.34 12.60 -6.09
N ALA A 33 -4.50 11.96 -5.87
CA ALA A 33 -4.88 11.42 -4.56
C ALA A 33 -3.98 10.26 -4.12
N VAL A 34 -3.68 9.30 -5.01
CA VAL A 34 -2.81 8.16 -4.70
C VAL A 34 -1.38 8.64 -4.45
N ARG A 35 -0.88 9.56 -5.29
CA ARG A 35 0.43 10.18 -5.09
C ARG A 35 0.51 10.93 -3.76
N THR A 36 -0.52 11.68 -3.39
CA THR A 36 -0.56 12.40 -2.11
C THR A 36 -0.51 11.44 -0.91
N LEU A 37 -1.08 10.24 -1.04
CA LEU A 37 -1.07 9.24 0.01
C LEU A 37 0.26 8.47 0.08
N LEU A 38 0.83 8.11 -1.08
CA LEU A 38 2.03 7.27 -1.17
C LEU A 38 3.35 8.05 -1.15
N GLN A 39 3.34 9.31 -1.59
CA GLN A 39 4.54 10.16 -1.63
C GLN A 39 4.49 11.14 -0.45
N PRO A 40 5.42 11.03 0.51
CA PRO A 40 5.44 11.94 1.63
C PRO A 40 5.74 13.38 1.15
N PRO A 41 5.27 14.40 1.87
CA PRO A 41 5.65 15.79 1.60
C PRO A 41 7.16 15.97 1.65
N GLU A 42 7.72 16.92 0.90
CA GLU A 42 9.17 17.21 0.90
C GLU A 42 9.75 17.49 2.30
N ALA A 43 8.92 17.99 3.22
CA ALA A 43 9.28 18.25 4.60
C ALA A 43 9.36 17.00 5.50
N CYS A 44 9.00 15.82 4.98
CA CYS A 44 8.99 14.57 5.75
C CYS A 44 9.78 13.47 5.03
N PRO A 45 11.04 13.22 5.42
CA PRO A 45 11.82 12.11 4.87
C PRO A 45 11.09 10.77 5.05
N SER A 46 11.07 9.97 3.99
CA SER A 46 10.57 8.58 4.02
C SER A 46 11.38 7.73 5.03
N PRO A 47 10.73 6.82 5.79
CA PRO A 47 9.30 6.49 5.78
C PRO A 47 8.53 7.56 6.56
N CYS A 48 7.42 8.03 5.99
CA CYS A 48 6.60 9.02 6.68
C CYS A 48 5.12 8.91 6.31
N PHE A 49 4.27 8.96 7.32
CA PHE A 49 2.83 9.07 7.17
C PHE A 49 2.30 10.12 8.16
N MET A 50 1.59 11.13 7.65
CA MET A 50 1.04 12.23 8.46
C MET A 50 2.07 12.99 9.34
N GLY A 51 3.36 12.96 8.97
CA GLY A 51 4.44 13.56 9.75
C GLY A 51 5.09 12.61 10.77
N ILE A 52 4.52 11.42 10.99
CA ILE A 52 5.08 10.38 11.87
C ILE A 52 6.15 9.62 11.09
N ARG A 53 7.33 9.47 11.71
CA ARG A 53 8.52 8.88 11.10
C ARG A 53 8.96 7.62 11.85
N PRO A 54 8.62 6.41 11.36
CA PRO A 54 9.13 5.16 11.92
C PRO A 54 10.66 5.17 12.05
N GLY A 55 11.17 4.61 13.15
CA GLY A 55 12.60 4.52 13.49
C GLY A 55 13.18 5.74 14.22
N SER A 56 12.57 6.92 14.08
CA SER A 56 13.13 8.18 14.62
C SER A 56 12.25 8.91 15.64
N MET A 57 10.97 8.54 15.74
CA MET A 57 9.99 9.22 16.58
C MET A 57 9.64 8.37 17.80
N THR A 58 9.46 9.03 18.95
CA THR A 58 8.98 8.37 20.18
C THR A 58 7.47 8.15 20.10
N VAL A 59 6.91 7.31 20.99
CA VAL A 59 5.46 7.15 21.08
C VAL A 59 4.77 8.47 21.40
N TRP A 60 5.31 9.26 22.35
CA TRP A 60 4.70 10.51 22.79
C TRP A 60 4.70 11.58 21.69
N ASP A 61 5.80 11.71 20.95
CA ASP A 61 5.85 12.62 19.80
C ASP A 61 4.82 12.22 18.73
N ALA A 62 4.67 10.92 18.47
CA ALA A 62 3.71 10.41 17.50
C ALA A 62 2.26 10.66 17.96
N LEU A 63 1.98 10.48 19.26
CA LEU A 63 0.67 10.80 19.83
C LEU A 63 0.35 12.29 19.69
N ASP A 64 1.31 13.18 19.95
CA ASP A 64 1.12 14.62 19.77
C ASP A 64 0.78 14.95 18.30
N VAL A 65 1.49 14.33 17.35
CA VAL A 65 1.19 14.47 15.91
C VAL A 65 -0.22 13.98 15.58
N LEU A 66 -0.62 12.80 16.07
CA LEU A 66 -1.96 12.25 15.84
C LEU A 66 -3.05 13.16 16.41
N HIS A 67 -2.87 13.69 17.63
CA HIS A 67 -3.86 14.58 18.28
C HIS A 67 -4.10 15.87 17.50
N MET A 68 -3.04 16.40 16.87
CA MET A 68 -3.12 17.62 16.09
C MET A 68 -3.59 17.38 14.64
N HIS A 69 -3.59 16.13 14.18
CA HIS A 69 -3.85 15.84 12.77
C HIS A 69 -5.34 15.75 12.46
N ARG A 70 -5.81 16.58 11.50
CA ARG A 70 -7.24 16.68 11.14
C ARG A 70 -7.90 15.34 10.75
N TRP A 71 -7.13 14.38 10.20
CA TRP A 71 -7.64 13.07 9.77
C TRP A 71 -7.98 12.13 10.94
N VAL A 72 -7.44 12.38 12.13
CA VAL A 72 -7.67 11.56 13.32
C VAL A 72 -8.94 12.05 14.01
N GLY A 73 -9.82 11.11 14.35
CA GLY A 73 -11.05 11.34 15.09
C GLY A 73 -10.81 11.54 16.58
N ALA A 74 -11.85 11.36 17.38
CA ALA A 74 -11.70 11.37 18.83
C ALA A 74 -10.88 10.15 19.27
N MET A 75 -9.78 10.38 19.98
CA MET A 75 -8.98 9.33 20.62
C MET A 75 -9.52 9.13 22.04
N GLU A 76 -10.69 8.51 22.18
CA GLU A 76 -11.33 8.40 23.49
C GLU A 76 -10.76 7.29 24.38
N ASP A 77 -10.08 6.29 23.83
CA ASP A 77 -9.38 5.28 24.63
C ASP A 77 -8.22 4.70 23.81
N TYR A 78 -6.97 4.88 24.26
CA TYR A 78 -5.86 4.10 23.72
C TYR A 78 -6.03 2.66 24.15
N GLU A 79 -6.58 1.83 23.26
CA GLU A 79 -6.57 0.40 23.45
C GLU A 79 -5.15 -0.09 23.18
N PHE A 80 -4.35 -0.08 24.24
CA PHE A 80 -2.98 -0.55 24.22
C PHE A 80 -2.98 -2.07 24.19
N GLU A 81 -2.85 -2.65 23.00
CA GLU A 81 -2.62 -4.07 22.85
C GLU A 81 -1.13 -4.35 23.04
N ASN A 82 -0.82 -5.08 24.12
CA ASN A 82 0.55 -5.52 24.42
C ASN A 82 0.78 -6.91 23.83
N PHE A 83 1.67 -6.98 22.86
CA PHE A 83 2.15 -8.24 22.28
C PHE A 83 3.52 -8.55 22.85
N GLN A 84 3.62 -9.65 23.61
CA GLN A 84 4.92 -10.15 24.04
C GLN A 84 5.54 -10.98 22.92
N ASN A 85 6.66 -10.50 22.38
CA ASN A 85 7.41 -11.20 21.36
C ASN A 85 8.17 -12.41 21.95
N PRO A 86 8.55 -13.40 21.13
CA PRO A 86 9.29 -14.58 21.59
C PRO A 86 10.65 -14.26 22.25
N ASP A 87 11.24 -13.11 21.92
CA ASP A 87 12.50 -12.61 22.50
C ASP A 87 12.30 -11.87 23.84
N GLY A 88 11.05 -11.76 24.31
CA GLY A 88 10.68 -11.09 25.56
C GLY A 88 10.43 -9.59 25.43
N THR A 89 10.64 -8.99 24.24
CA THR A 89 10.28 -7.59 24.00
C THR A 89 8.77 -7.41 23.99
N VAL A 90 8.30 -6.21 24.36
CA VAL A 90 6.88 -5.86 24.35
C VAL A 90 6.65 -4.90 23.21
N THR A 91 5.82 -5.32 22.26
CA THR A 91 5.30 -4.46 21.21
C THR A 91 3.96 -3.91 21.65
N LEU A 92 3.80 -2.60 21.52
CA LEU A 92 2.59 -1.88 21.81
C LEU A 92 1.93 -1.43 20.51
N VAL A 93 0.63 -1.63 20.37
CA VAL A 93 -0.14 -1.07 19.25
C VAL A 93 -1.01 0.07 19.76
N VAL A 94 -0.96 1.20 19.05
CA VAL A 94 -1.79 2.38 19.29
C VAL A 94 -2.74 2.53 18.11
N ASN A 95 -4.03 2.29 18.35
CA ASN A 95 -5.06 2.41 17.33
C ASN A 95 -5.78 3.77 17.40
N TRP A 96 -6.30 4.26 16.27
CA TRP A 96 -7.18 5.43 16.22
C TRP A 96 -8.29 5.26 15.19
N ASP A 97 -9.41 5.94 15.44
CA ASP A 97 -10.50 6.10 14.48
C ASP A 97 -10.28 7.33 13.60
N TRP A 98 -10.82 7.28 12.38
CA TRP A 98 -10.73 8.41 11.44
C TRP A 98 -11.83 9.45 11.66
N SER A 99 -11.52 10.72 11.45
CA SER A 99 -12.47 11.83 11.66
C SER A 99 -13.53 12.00 10.56
N GLY A 100 -13.37 11.32 9.42
CA GLY A 100 -14.15 11.54 8.20
C GLY A 100 -13.59 12.63 7.29
N THR A 101 -12.46 13.26 7.65
CA THR A 101 -11.77 14.26 6.80
C THR A 101 -10.52 13.74 6.10
N GLN A 102 -10.19 12.46 6.32
CA GLN A 102 -9.13 11.75 5.61
C GLN A 102 -9.46 11.59 4.12
N PRO A 103 -8.46 11.34 3.24
CA PRO A 103 -8.70 11.04 1.84
C PRO A 103 -9.63 9.84 1.69
N THR A 104 -10.51 9.86 0.69
CA THR A 104 -11.44 8.76 0.41
C THR A 104 -10.77 7.44 0.03
N LEU A 105 -9.44 7.46 -0.16
CA LEU A 105 -8.61 6.28 -0.38
C LEU A 105 -8.32 5.51 0.91
N ILE A 106 -8.52 6.10 2.09
CA ILE A 106 -8.38 5.41 3.37
C ILE A 106 -9.75 4.86 3.78
N ASP A 107 -9.82 3.60 4.21
CA ASP A 107 -11.07 2.97 4.64
C ASP A 107 -11.50 3.53 6.02
N PRO A 108 -12.56 4.36 6.12
CA PRO A 108 -12.99 4.93 7.39
C PRO A 108 -13.51 3.88 8.38
N ALA A 109 -13.89 2.69 7.92
CA ALA A 109 -14.46 1.63 8.76
C ALA A 109 -13.38 0.79 9.47
N ARG A 110 -12.10 1.06 9.19
CA ARG A 110 -10.95 0.36 9.77
C ARG A 110 -10.08 1.37 10.51
N GLN A 111 -9.66 1.00 11.71
CA GLN A 111 -8.73 1.83 12.48
C GLN A 111 -7.37 1.91 11.80
N GLY A 112 -6.71 3.06 11.96
CA GLY A 112 -5.27 3.14 11.73
C GLY A 112 -4.53 2.62 12.96
N GLY A 113 -3.31 2.10 12.76
CA GLY A 113 -2.50 1.57 13.84
C GLY A 113 -1.05 2.06 13.77
N VAL A 114 -0.45 2.35 14.92
CA VAL A 114 0.99 2.59 15.06
C VAL A 114 1.57 1.50 15.95
N TRP A 115 2.60 0.84 15.45
CA TRP A 115 3.36 -0.17 16.20
C TRP A 115 4.55 0.47 16.88
N VAL A 116 4.73 0.17 18.16
CA VAL A 116 5.74 0.74 19.03
C VAL A 116 6.58 -0.38 19.64
N LEU A 117 7.89 -0.24 19.58
CA LEU A 117 8.86 -1.13 20.22
C LEU A 117 9.87 -0.28 20.99
N ASP A 118 10.07 -0.57 22.27
CA ASP A 118 11.00 0.17 23.15
C ASP A 118 10.84 1.70 23.06
N ASP A 119 9.60 2.20 23.22
CA ASP A 119 9.23 3.64 23.17
C ASP A 119 9.40 4.31 21.79
N ARG A 120 9.62 3.54 20.73
CA ARG A 120 9.85 4.06 19.37
C ARG A 120 8.86 3.49 18.37
N ILE A 121 8.40 4.33 17.46
CA ILE A 121 7.54 3.90 16.36
C ILE A 121 8.34 3.02 15.40
N VAL A 122 7.89 1.78 15.15
CA VAL A 122 8.53 0.87 14.20
C VAL A 122 7.78 0.76 12.89
N SER A 123 6.45 0.90 12.93
CA SER A 123 5.62 0.91 11.72
C SER A 123 4.27 1.58 11.94
N ILE A 124 3.62 1.89 10.82
CA ILE A 124 2.27 2.49 10.76
C ILE A 124 1.45 1.69 9.75
N ASP A 125 0.24 1.30 10.14
CA ASP A 125 -0.69 0.49 9.36
C ASP A 125 -1.93 1.29 9.01
N VAL A 126 -2.28 1.29 7.72
CA VAL A 126 -3.49 1.94 7.22
C VAL A 126 -4.17 1.05 6.20
N GLU A 127 -5.40 0.65 6.51
CA GLU A 127 -6.28 -0.03 5.57
C GLU A 127 -6.82 0.96 4.55
N THR A 128 -6.77 0.58 3.27
CA THR A 128 -7.11 1.48 2.16
C THR A 128 -8.14 0.88 1.22
N GLU A 129 -8.78 1.77 0.47
CA GLU A 129 -9.59 1.48 -0.72
C GLU A 129 -8.74 1.39 -2.00
N LEU A 130 -7.42 1.60 -1.90
CA LEU A 130 -6.50 1.45 -3.03
C LEU A 130 -6.46 0.00 -3.48
N ARG A 131 -6.41 -0.20 -4.80
CA ARG A 131 -6.19 -1.51 -5.39
C ARG A 131 -4.72 -1.73 -5.66
N LEU A 132 -4.31 -3.00 -5.65
CA LEU A 132 -2.95 -3.39 -6.00
C LEU A 132 -2.47 -2.78 -7.33
N GLY A 133 -3.34 -2.77 -8.35
CA GLY A 133 -3.02 -2.19 -9.65
C GLY A 133 -2.70 -0.70 -9.56
N ASP A 134 -3.44 0.06 -8.74
CA ASP A 134 -3.26 1.50 -8.57
C ASP A 134 -1.89 1.81 -7.93
N VAL A 135 -1.50 1.02 -6.92
CA VAL A 135 -0.19 1.14 -6.27
C VAL A 135 0.93 0.84 -7.26
N LYS A 136 0.82 -0.25 -8.04
CA LYS A 136 1.84 -0.62 -9.04
C LYS A 136 1.94 0.38 -10.18
N LEU A 137 0.84 0.99 -10.60
CA LEU A 137 0.85 2.05 -11.61
C LEU A 137 1.48 3.34 -11.07
N SER A 138 1.30 3.64 -9.78
CA SER A 138 1.81 4.85 -9.14
C SER A 138 3.29 4.77 -8.74
N LEU A 139 3.70 3.66 -8.12
CA LEU A 139 5.06 3.46 -7.61
C LEU A 139 5.97 2.62 -8.53
N GLY A 140 5.41 1.96 -9.53
CA GLY A 140 6.13 0.99 -10.35
C GLY A 140 6.14 -0.41 -9.74
N TRP A 141 7.14 -1.21 -10.11
CA TRP A 141 7.31 -2.56 -9.56
C TRP A 141 7.98 -2.49 -8.19
N PRO A 142 7.57 -3.32 -7.22
CA PRO A 142 8.23 -3.41 -5.93
C PRO A 142 9.65 -3.96 -6.06
N ASP A 143 10.54 -3.53 -5.18
CA ASP A 143 11.93 -4.03 -5.11
C ASP A 143 11.96 -5.51 -4.67
N ARG A 144 11.00 -5.90 -3.83
CA ARG A 144 10.79 -7.30 -3.40
C ARG A 144 9.32 -7.64 -3.37
N GLU A 145 8.97 -8.82 -3.87
CA GLU A 145 7.59 -9.31 -3.95
C GLU A 145 7.55 -10.77 -3.51
N GLN A 146 6.60 -11.13 -2.65
CA GLN A 146 6.37 -12.52 -2.26
C GLN A 146 4.88 -12.78 -2.13
N ILE A 147 4.44 -13.91 -2.67
CA ILE A 147 3.08 -14.40 -2.50
C ILE A 147 3.17 -15.69 -1.69
N TYR A 148 2.35 -15.81 -0.66
CA TYR A 148 2.20 -17.02 0.12
C TYR A 148 0.75 -17.47 0.16
N THR A 149 0.56 -18.76 0.40
CA THR A 149 -0.75 -19.37 0.52
C THR A 149 -0.82 -20.11 1.84
N THR A 150 -1.84 -19.80 2.63
CA THR A 150 -2.14 -20.50 3.87
C THR A 150 -3.43 -21.29 3.70
N ARG A 151 -3.51 -22.45 4.34
CA ARG A 151 -4.74 -23.24 4.41
C ARG A 151 -5.10 -23.44 5.87
N ASN A 152 -6.32 -23.08 6.23
CA ASN A 152 -6.88 -23.33 7.55
C ASN A 152 -8.29 -23.92 7.39
N VAL A 153 -9.03 -24.04 8.50
CA VAL A 153 -10.39 -24.59 8.51
C VAL A 153 -11.42 -23.76 7.74
N GLN A 154 -11.15 -22.47 7.48
CA GLN A 154 -12.02 -21.55 6.75
C GLN A 154 -11.76 -21.55 5.23
N GLY A 155 -10.68 -22.20 4.78
CA GLY A 155 -10.34 -22.32 3.37
C GLY A 155 -8.87 -22.08 3.07
N THR A 156 -8.59 -21.82 1.80
CA THR A 156 -7.27 -21.44 1.32
C THR A 156 -7.25 -19.93 1.11
N PHE A 157 -6.28 -19.26 1.70
CA PHE A 157 -6.05 -17.83 1.61
C PHE A 157 -4.71 -17.61 0.94
N TYR A 158 -4.60 -16.56 0.13
CA TYR A 158 -3.30 -16.06 -0.26
C TYR A 158 -3.05 -14.73 0.44
N THR A 159 -1.78 -14.41 0.58
CA THR A 159 -1.38 -13.07 0.92
C THR A 159 -0.15 -12.69 0.11
N HIS A 160 -0.14 -11.46 -0.33
CA HIS A 160 0.84 -10.91 -1.25
C HIS A 160 1.51 -9.71 -0.57
N TYR A 161 2.81 -9.85 -0.34
CA TYR A 161 3.70 -8.82 0.17
C TYR A 161 4.45 -8.18 -1.00
N ALA A 162 4.46 -6.85 -1.04
CA ALA A 162 5.30 -6.09 -1.96
C ALA A 162 5.98 -4.95 -1.20
N TRP A 163 7.32 -4.94 -1.21
CA TRP A 163 8.12 -3.92 -0.55
C TRP A 163 8.70 -2.94 -1.57
N TYR A 164 8.52 -1.65 -1.29
CA TYR A 164 9.11 -0.54 -2.02
C TYR A 164 10.16 0.12 -1.13
N GLU A 165 11.44 0.01 -1.48
CA GLU A 165 12.56 0.63 -0.73
C GLU A 165 12.46 2.15 -0.72
N GLN A 166 11.94 2.74 -1.79
CA GLN A 166 11.57 4.15 -1.85
C GLN A 166 10.09 4.19 -2.24
N PRO A 167 9.15 4.42 -1.30
CA PRO A 167 9.30 5.22 -0.07
C PRO A 167 9.23 4.43 1.25
N GLN A 168 9.83 3.24 1.34
CA GLN A 168 9.82 2.36 2.52
C GLN A 168 8.40 1.95 2.94
N ILE A 169 7.62 1.51 1.96
CA ILE A 169 6.25 1.02 2.14
C ILE A 169 6.22 -0.48 1.85
N LEU A 170 5.68 -1.23 2.80
CA LEU A 170 5.20 -2.58 2.59
C LEU A 170 3.72 -2.51 2.22
N MET A 171 3.36 -3.15 1.14
CA MET A 171 1.98 -3.37 0.74
C MET A 171 1.62 -4.82 1.03
N ILE A 172 0.47 -5.02 1.69
CA ILE A 172 -0.04 -6.33 2.05
C ILE A 172 -1.42 -6.49 1.43
N VAL A 173 -1.63 -7.59 0.71
CA VAL A 173 -2.94 -7.96 0.15
C VAL A 173 -3.29 -9.35 0.63
N ALA A 174 -4.38 -9.52 1.36
CA ALA A 174 -4.84 -10.83 1.84
C ALA A 174 -6.25 -11.13 1.34
N ASN A 175 -6.45 -12.29 0.72
CA ASN A 175 -7.75 -12.68 0.15
C ASN A 175 -7.91 -14.20 0.10
N ARG A 176 -9.14 -14.66 -0.15
CA ARG A 176 -9.45 -16.09 -0.34
C ARG A 176 -9.10 -16.54 -1.76
N CYS A 177 -8.68 -17.80 -1.91
CA CYS A 177 -8.46 -18.42 -3.22
C CYS A 177 -9.75 -19.10 -3.73
N PRO A 178 -9.93 -19.22 -5.07
CA PRO A 178 -9.03 -18.80 -6.14
C PRO A 178 -9.05 -17.27 -6.38
N VAL A 179 -7.92 -16.74 -6.84
CA VAL A 179 -7.77 -15.30 -7.12
C VAL A 179 -8.11 -15.04 -8.58
N THR A 180 -9.24 -14.39 -8.84
CA THR A 180 -9.64 -14.06 -10.22
C THR A 180 -9.13 -12.71 -10.69
N GLN A 181 -8.96 -11.74 -9.77
CA GLN A 181 -8.55 -10.37 -10.08
C GLN A 181 -7.62 -9.83 -8.99
N LEU A 182 -6.36 -10.30 -8.99
CA LEU A 182 -5.35 -9.88 -8.01
C LEU A 182 -5.18 -8.36 -7.99
N ASP A 183 -5.13 -7.73 -9.17
CA ASP A 183 -4.93 -6.28 -9.31
C ASP A 183 -6.08 -5.43 -8.76
N HIS A 184 -7.26 -6.02 -8.52
CA HIS A 184 -8.43 -5.34 -7.93
C HIS A 184 -8.53 -5.49 -6.41
N SER A 185 -7.61 -6.23 -5.81
CA SER A 185 -7.62 -6.49 -4.38
C SER A 185 -7.19 -5.24 -3.61
N ARG A 186 -7.90 -4.93 -2.52
CA ARG A 186 -7.55 -3.84 -1.60
C ARG A 186 -6.22 -4.10 -0.92
N VAL A 187 -5.49 -3.02 -0.64
CA VAL A 187 -4.17 -3.08 0.00
C VAL A 187 -4.22 -2.49 1.41
N LEU A 188 -3.54 -3.17 2.33
CA LEU A 188 -3.07 -2.58 3.57
C LEU A 188 -1.70 -1.95 3.27
N LEU A 189 -1.54 -0.68 3.63
CA LEU A 189 -0.25 0.02 3.53
C LEU A 189 0.42 0.03 4.89
N HIS A 190 1.70 -0.32 4.90
CA HIS A 190 2.53 -0.43 6.09
C HIS A 190 3.83 0.36 5.88
N TRP A 191 3.94 1.52 6.52
CA TRP A 191 5.17 2.33 6.50
C TRP A 191 6.08 1.84 7.61
N ALA A 192 7.30 1.41 7.28
CA ALA A 192 8.23 0.81 8.25
C ALA A 192 9.64 1.36 8.12
N GLU A 193 10.35 1.44 9.25
CA GLU A 193 11.75 1.89 9.30
C GLU A 193 12.67 1.04 8.40
N LYS A 194 12.44 -0.27 8.42
CA LYS A 194 13.21 -1.26 7.67
C LYS A 194 12.26 -2.22 6.98
N ALA A 195 12.75 -2.81 5.90
CA ALA A 195 12.00 -3.86 5.25
C ALA A 195 11.76 -5.02 6.22
N PRO A 196 10.55 -5.60 6.24
CA PRO A 196 10.29 -6.77 7.05
C PRO A 196 11.18 -7.93 6.58
N GLU A 197 11.54 -8.80 7.52
CA GLU A 197 11.99 -10.13 7.17
C GLU A 197 10.81 -10.86 6.53
N MET A 198 10.84 -10.96 5.20
CA MET A 198 9.84 -11.73 4.49
C MET A 198 10.10 -13.21 4.81
N PRO A 199 9.11 -13.96 5.27
CA PRO A 199 9.31 -15.34 5.67
C PRO A 199 9.86 -16.16 4.49
N ASP A 200 10.97 -16.85 4.69
CA ASP A 200 11.61 -17.69 3.67
C ASP A 200 10.72 -18.92 3.40
N MET A 201 9.74 -18.76 2.52
CA MET A 201 8.75 -19.77 2.20
C MET A 201 8.81 -20.13 0.72
N HIS A 202 8.97 -21.43 0.47
CA HIS A 202 9.05 -22.02 -0.86
C HIS A 202 7.86 -21.61 -1.74
N ASN A 203 8.21 -21.19 -2.96
CA ASN A 203 7.37 -20.59 -3.99
C ASN A 203 6.00 -21.28 -4.21
N PRO A 204 4.88 -20.67 -3.76
CA PRO A 204 3.54 -21.27 -3.83
C PRO A 204 2.74 -20.82 -5.06
N ARG A 205 3.39 -20.38 -6.15
CA ARG A 205 2.69 -19.98 -7.41
C ARG A 205 1.67 -21.00 -7.94
N GLN A 206 1.69 -22.25 -7.47
CA GLN A 206 0.75 -23.29 -7.87
C GLN A 206 -0.52 -23.42 -6.99
N ALA A 207 -0.63 -22.75 -5.84
CA ALA A 207 -1.68 -23.08 -4.87
C ALA A 207 -3.01 -22.34 -5.07
N CYS A 208 -3.04 -21.26 -5.87
CA CYS A 208 -4.24 -20.41 -6.05
C CYS A 208 -4.58 -20.10 -7.51
N VAL A 209 -3.98 -20.83 -8.47
CA VAL A 209 -4.32 -20.84 -9.89
C VAL A 209 -5.09 -22.10 -10.22
#